data_AF-A0A7V7D1N4-F1
#
_entry.id   AF-A0A7V7D1N4-F1
#
_cell.length_a   1.000
_cell.length_b   1.000
_cell.length_c   1.000
_cell.angle_alpha   90.00
_cell.angle_beta   90.00
_cell.angle_gamma   90.00
#
_symmetry.space_group_name_H-M   'P 1'
#
loop_
_entity.id
_entity.type
_entity.pdbx_description
1 polymer ?
#
loop_
_entity_poly.entity_id
_entity_poly.type
_entity_poly.pdbx_seq_one_letter_code
_entity_poly.pdbx_strand_id
1 'polypeptide(L)' 'MKPEKLVVIVAGEASADHHGAGLVEMFKQLRPETRFCGIGGKNLERAGVHILF' A
#
# COMPACT_ATOMS: atom_id res chain seq x y z
N MET A 1 2.52 15.96 -17.66
CA MET A 1 2.39 14.74 -16.84
C MET A 1 1.55 15.08 -15.62
N LYS A 2 0.62 14.20 -15.19
CA LYS A 2 -0.05 14.38 -13.90
C LYS A 2 0.93 14.05 -12.77
N PRO A 3 0.92 14.77 -11.65
CA PRO A 3 1.81 14.48 -10.53
C PRO A 3 1.50 13.08 -9.97
N GLU A 4 2.56 12.33 -9.64
CA GLU A 4 2.43 11.06 -8.93
C GLU A 4 1.73 11.31 -7.58
N LYS A 5 0.72 10.50 -7.28
CA LYS A 5 0.02 10.56 -6.00
C LYS A 5 0.74 9.67 -5.00
N LEU A 6 0.93 10.19 -3.79
CA LEU A 6 1.36 9.41 -2.64
C LEU A 6 0.14 9.09 -1.78
N VAL A 7 -0.09 7.81 -1.51
CA VAL A 7 -1.12 7.31 -0.60
C VAL A 7 -0.44 6.73 0.64
N VAL A 8 -0.92 7.13 1.81
CA VAL A 8 -0.47 6.58 3.10
C VAL A 8 -1.49 5.56 3.59
N ILE A 9 -1.03 4.36 3.97
CA ILE A 9 -1.85 3.28 4.53
C ILE A 9 -1.31 2.84 5.89
N VAL A 10 -2.20 2.62 6.85
CA VAL A 10 -1.85 2.23 8.23
C VAL A 10 -2.68 1.00 8.62
N ALA A 11 -2.00 -0.12 8.85
CA ALA A 11 -2.57 -1.35 9.36
C ALA A 11 -1.95 -1.69 10.72
N GLY A 12 -2.78 -1.71 11.77
CA GLY A 12 -2.36 -2.00 13.15
C GLY A 12 -2.49 -3.46 13.58
N GLU A 13 -3.05 -4.32 12.72
CA GLU A 13 -3.29 -5.74 12.98
C GLU A 13 -3.12 -6.59 11.72
N ALA A 14 -2.97 -7.91 11.90
CA ALA A 14 -2.71 -8.86 10.81
C ALA A 14 -3.84 -8.92 9.77
N SER A 15 -5.10 -8.84 10.20
CA SER A 15 -6.27 -8.76 9.31
C SER A 15 -6.22 -7.50 8.44
N ALA A 16 -5.92 -6.35 9.02
CA ALA A 16 -5.80 -5.09 8.28
C ALA A 16 -4.62 -5.12 7.28
N ASP A 17 -3.50 -5.75 7.64
CA ASP A 17 -2.36 -5.94 6.74
C ASP A 17 -2.74 -6.80 5.52
N HIS A 18 -3.45 -7.92 5.76
CA HIS A 18 -3.91 -8.81 4.71
C HIS A 18 -4.90 -8.13 3.75
N HIS A 19 -5.96 -7.51 4.27
CA HIS A 19 -6.95 -6.83 3.42
C HIS A 19 -6.38 -5.59 2.74
N GLY A 20 -5.52 -4.84 3.45
CA GLY A 20 -4.85 -3.67 2.93
C GLY A 20 -3.93 -4.00 1.76
N ALA A 21 -3.20 -5.12 1.81
CA ALA A 21 -2.37 -5.59 0.70
C ALA A 21 -3.19 -5.81 -0.57
N GLY A 22 -4.34 -6.50 -0.47
CA GLY A 22 -5.25 -6.70 -1.61
C GLY A 22 -5.77 -5.38 -2.19
N LEU A 23 -6.07 -4.39 -1.34
CA LEU A 23 -6.45 -3.05 -1.80
C LEU A 23 -5.32 -2.40 -2.60
N VAL A 24 -4.07 -2.46 -2.12
CA VAL A 24 -2.91 -1.86 -2.79
C VAL A 24 -2.65 -2.53 -4.13
N GLU A 25 -2.67 -3.86 -4.18
CA GLU A 25 -2.49 -4.63 -5.41
C GLU A 25 -3.51 -4.21 -6.47
N MET A 26 -4.79 -4.16 -6.10
CA MET A 26 -5.84 -3.79 -7.03
C MET A 26 -5.78 -2.32 -7.44
N PHE A 27 -5.42 -1.43 -6.51
CA PHE A 27 -5.25 -0.01 -6.81
C PHE A 27 -4.13 0.20 -7.84
N LYS A 28 -3.00 -0.49 -7.68
CA LYS A 28 -1.86 -0.40 -8.62
C LYS A 28 -2.19 -0.94 -10.00
N GLN A 29 -3.11 -1.90 -10.13
CA GLN A 29 -3.58 -2.32 -11.46
C GLN A 29 -4.33 -1.20 -12.19
N LEU A 30 -5.07 -0.36 -11.45
CA LEU A 30 -5.82 0.77 -12.02
C LEU A 30 -4.98 2.04 -12.19
N ARG A 31 -3.99 2.25 -11.30
CA ARG A 31 -3.13 3.44 -11.23
C ARG A 31 -1.68 3.05 -10.90
N PRO A 32 -0.93 2.46 -11.86
CA PRO A 32 0.43 1.97 -11.63
C PRO A 32 1.41 3.05 -11.14
N GLU A 33 1.13 4.32 -11.46
CA GLU A 33 1.93 5.48 -11.08
C GLU A 33 1.77 5.89 -9.61
N THR A 34 0.82 5.30 -8.88
CA THR A 34 0.56 5.67 -7.48
C THR A 34 1.58 5.04 -6.55
N ARG A 35 2.18 5.87 -5.71
CA ARG A 35 3.13 5.44 -4.68
C ARG A 35 2.40 5.17 -3.36
N PHE A 36 2.88 4.17 -2.63
CA PHE A 36 2.35 3.81 -1.32
C PHE A 36 3.45 3.81 -0.26
N CYS A 37 3.16 4.35 0.91
CA CYS A 37 3.97 4.18 2.12
C CYS A 37 3.09 4.05 3.37
N GLY A 38 3.68 3.65 4.50
CA GLY A 38 3.00 3.72 5.79
C GLY A 38 3.42 2.65 6.79
N ILE A 39 2.46 2.16 7.58
CA ILE A 39 2.67 1.21 8.67
C ILE A 39 1.88 -0.06 8.35
N GLY A 40 2.52 -1.22 8.48
CA GLY A 40 1.91 -2.49 8.12
C GLY A 40 2.82 -3.66 8.35
N GLY A 41 2.33 -4.85 8.01
CA GLY A 41 3.09 -6.09 8.06
C GLY A 41 3.66 -6.48 6.70
N LYS A 42 4.03 -7.76 6.61
CA LYS A 42 4.68 -8.34 5.43
C LYS A 42 3.77 -8.37 4.20
N ASN A 43 2.45 -8.38 4.36
CA ASN A 43 1.56 -8.40 3.20
C ASN A 43 1.55 -7.03 2.50
N LEU A 44 1.43 -5.93 3.26
CA LEU A 44 1.53 -4.58 2.70
C LEU A 44 2.90 -4.33 2.06
N GLU A 45 3.98 -4.77 2.70
CA GLU A 45 5.33 -4.70 2.12
C GLU A 45 5.40 -5.42 0.76
N ARG A 46 4.87 -6.66 0.67
CA ARG A 46 4.84 -7.45 -0.58
C ARG A 46 3.96 -6.83 -1.66
N ALA A 47 2.86 -6.18 -1.29
CA ALA A 47 2.04 -5.40 -2.22
C ALA A 47 2.76 -4.13 -2.74
N GLY A 48 3.97 -3.86 -2.25
CA GLY A 48 4.84 -2.76 -2.65
C GLY A 48 4.48 -1.44 -1.96
N VAL A 49 4.02 -1.52 -0.71
CA VAL A 49 4.00 -0.37 0.21
C VAL A 49 5.39 -0.21 0.82
N HIS A 50 5.92 1.01 0.82
CA HIS A 50 7.13 1.31 1.58
C HIS A 50 6.80 1.43 3.08
N ILE A 51 7.20 0.42 3.87
CA ILE A 51 6.99 0.40 5.32
C ILE A 51 8.00 1.32 6.01
N LEU A 52 7.51 2.20 6.89
CA LEU A 52 8.31 3.26 7.52
C LEU A 52 8.99 2.86 8.83
N PHE A 53 8.58 1.75 9.46
CA PHE A 53 9.08 1.29 10.77
C PHE A 53 9.13 -0.23 10.85
#